data_AF-A0A7Y6C3A9-F1
#
_entry.id   AF-A0A7Y6C3A9-F1
#
_cell.length_a   1.000
_cell.length_b   1.000
_cell.length_c   1.000
_cell.angle_alpha   90.00
_cell.angle_beta   90.00
_cell.angle_gamma   90.00
#
_symmetry.space_group_name_H-M   'P 1'
#
loop_
_entity.id
_entity.type
_entity.pdbx_description
1 polymer ?
#
loop_
_entity_poly.entity_id
_entity_poly.type
_entity_poly.pdbx_seq_one_letter_code
_entity_poly.pdbx_strand_id
1 'polypeptide(L)'
;MIANLKHSFFQVFTVTSLWVTLLLTLFFKDHTLQMGYLWNLAGIAFIAAVVFGVMYNALWNYFTLKPIWNIAISSTFNILGGMAGVWLFSEEMFQLIAPWFPGMWLLSIVLHTIAFYFYARIDSKKKAEELNKILK
;
A
#
# COMPACT_ATOMS: atom_id res chain seq x y z
N MET A 1 7.07 14.59 -11.60
CA MET A 1 5.88 14.10 -10.88
C MET A 1 5.14 13.00 -11.65
N ILE A 2 4.40 13.32 -12.72
CA ILE A 2 3.53 12.34 -13.42
C ILE A 2 4.30 11.13 -13.96
N ALA A 3 5.49 11.34 -14.55
CA ALA A 3 6.33 10.24 -15.03
C ALA A 3 6.74 9.27 -13.90
N ASN A 4 7.10 9.79 -12.72
CA ASN A 4 7.50 8.97 -11.57
C ASN A 4 6.31 8.20 -10.99
N LEU A 5 5.14 8.84 -10.89
CA LEU A 5 3.90 8.18 -10.45
C LEU A 5 3.48 7.08 -11.44
N LYS A 6 3.57 7.36 -12.75
CA LYS A 6 3.30 6.37 -13.79
C LYS A 6 4.26 5.17 -13.69
N HIS A 7 5.55 5.43 -13.56
CA HIS A 7 6.54 4.36 -13.42
C HIS A 7 6.29 3.52 -12.16
N SER A 8 6.08 4.17 -11.02
CA SER A 8 5.82 3.49 -9.75
C SER A 8 4.52 2.68 -9.78
N PHE A 9 3.47 3.21 -10.43
CA PHE A 9 2.23 2.48 -10.69
C PHE A 9 2.49 1.18 -11.46
N PHE A 10 3.14 1.25 -12.63
CA PHE A 10 3.38 0.06 -13.45
C PHE A 10 4.30 -0.96 -12.77
N GLN A 11 5.28 -0.48 -11.99
CA GLN A 11 6.16 -1.35 -11.21
C GLN A 11 5.37 -2.14 -10.17
N VAL A 12 4.56 -1.46 -9.35
CA VAL A 12 3.74 -2.14 -8.32
C VAL A 12 2.71 -3.05 -8.97
N PHE A 13 2.01 -2.58 -10.01
CA PHE A 13 1.02 -3.37 -10.75
C PHE A 13 1.62 -4.69 -11.24
N THR A 14 2.78 -4.62 -11.91
CA THR A 14 3.45 -5.79 -12.48
C THR A 14 3.90 -6.76 -11.38
N VAL A 15 4.56 -6.25 -10.34
CA VAL A 15 5.02 -7.08 -9.22
C VAL A 15 3.85 -7.76 -8.52
N THR A 16 2.77 -7.02 -8.22
CA THR A 16 1.59 -7.60 -7.58
C THR A 16 0.90 -8.61 -8.48
N SER A 17 0.73 -8.33 -9.77
CA SER A 17 0.11 -9.27 -10.71
C SER A 17 0.89 -10.59 -10.78
N LEU A 18 2.22 -10.51 -10.89
CA LEU A 18 3.08 -11.70 -10.88
C LEU A 18 3.02 -12.43 -9.55
N TRP A 19 3.03 -11.70 -8.44
CA TRP A 19 2.99 -12.28 -7.09
C TRP A 19 1.69 -13.04 -6.84
N VAL A 20 0.53 -12.46 -7.15
CA VAL A 20 -0.76 -13.13 -6.94
C VAL A 20 -0.89 -14.33 -7.89
N THR A 21 -0.43 -14.21 -9.14
CA THR A 21 -0.39 -15.34 -10.09
C THR A 21 0.47 -16.49 -9.57
N LEU A 22 1.63 -16.17 -8.98
CA LEU A 22 2.52 -17.16 -8.38
C LEU A 22 1.83 -17.85 -7.20
N LEU A 23 1.19 -17.10 -6.30
CA LEU A 23 0.46 -17.66 -5.16
C LEU A 23 -0.67 -18.59 -5.63
N LEU A 24 -1.45 -18.18 -6.63
CA LEU A 24 -2.49 -19.05 -7.21
C LEU A 24 -1.89 -20.32 -7.80
N THR A 25 -0.81 -20.22 -8.56
CA THR A 25 -0.12 -21.38 -9.14
C THR A 25 0.39 -22.35 -8.08
N LEU A 26 0.85 -21.85 -6.92
CA LEU A 26 1.40 -22.69 -5.86
C LEU A 26 0.33 -23.35 -4.98
N PHE A 27 -0.73 -22.61 -4.64
CA PHE A 27 -1.73 -23.04 -3.66
C PHE A 27 -3.02 -23.59 -4.29
N PHE A 28 -3.30 -23.31 -5.57
CA PHE A 28 -4.54 -23.70 -6.27
C PHE A 28 -4.29 -24.55 -7.52
N LYS A 29 -3.24 -25.38 -7.50
CA LYS A 29 -2.75 -26.17 -8.66
C LYS A 29 -3.82 -26.93 -9.44
N ASP A 30 -4.75 -27.56 -8.74
CA ASP A 30 -5.75 -28.45 -9.35
C ASP A 30 -7.13 -27.77 -9.52
N HIS A 31 -7.23 -26.46 -9.21
CA HIS A 31 -8.48 -25.72 -9.35
C HIS A 31 -8.60 -25.10 -10.75
N THR A 32 -9.76 -25.28 -11.36
CA THR A 32 -10.08 -24.60 -12.63
C THR A 32 -10.52 -23.17 -12.33
N LEU A 33 -9.82 -22.19 -12.90
CA LEU A 33 -10.18 -20.78 -12.76
C LEU A 33 -11.16 -20.38 -13.86
N GLN A 34 -12.26 -19.75 -13.46
CA GLN A 34 -13.17 -19.12 -14.41
C GLN A 34 -12.44 -17.94 -15.07
N MET A 35 -12.58 -17.77 -16.38
CA MET A 35 -11.92 -16.68 -17.12
C MET A 35 -12.23 -15.29 -16.55
N GLY A 36 -13.44 -15.09 -16.02
CA GLY A 36 -13.84 -13.85 -15.36
C GLY A 36 -13.00 -13.50 -14.12
N TYR A 37 -12.46 -14.50 -13.42
CA TYR A 37 -11.61 -14.29 -12.24
C TYR A 37 -10.28 -13.59 -12.55
N LEU A 38 -9.84 -13.62 -13.81
CA LEU A 38 -8.67 -12.85 -14.25
C LEU A 38 -8.88 -11.34 -14.10
N TRP A 39 -10.13 -10.85 -14.21
CA TRP A 39 -10.45 -9.45 -13.95
C TRP A 39 -10.31 -9.10 -12.47
N ASN A 40 -10.64 -10.03 -11.57
CA ASN A 40 -10.45 -9.85 -10.14
C ASN A 40 -8.95 -9.73 -9.82
N LEU A 41 -8.12 -10.59 -10.42
CA LEU A 41 -6.66 -10.54 -10.29
C LEU A 41 -6.09 -9.20 -10.78
N ALA A 42 -6.50 -8.77 -11.95
CA ALA A 42 -6.13 -7.45 -12.49
C ALA A 42 -6.59 -6.32 -11.57
N GLY A 43 -7.80 -6.43 -10.99
CA GLY A 43 -8.34 -5.49 -10.02
C GLY A 43 -7.52 -5.40 -8.73
N ILE A 44 -7.09 -6.53 -8.17
CA ILE A 44 -6.20 -6.57 -6.99
C ILE A 44 -4.88 -5.85 -7.30
N ALA A 45 -4.26 -6.19 -8.43
CA ALA A 45 -3.01 -5.55 -8.86
C ALA A 45 -3.19 -4.04 -9.10
N PHE A 46 -4.32 -3.63 -9.68
CA PHE A 46 -4.67 -2.22 -9.88
C PHE A 46 -4.82 -1.47 -8.56
N ILE A 47 -5.58 -2.02 -7.60
CA ILE A 47 -5.77 -1.42 -6.28
C ILE A 47 -4.43 -1.26 -5.58
N ALA A 48 -3.59 -2.30 -5.58
CA ALA A 48 -2.26 -2.24 -5.00
C ALA A 48 -1.40 -1.16 -5.66
N ALA A 49 -1.43 -1.05 -6.99
CA ALA A 49 -0.69 -0.05 -7.75
C ALA A 49 -1.16 1.38 -7.46
N VAL A 50 -2.46 1.60 -7.33
CA VAL A 50 -3.03 2.91 -6.95
C VAL A 50 -2.61 3.27 -5.53
N VAL A 51 -2.79 2.35 -4.57
CA VAL A 51 -2.48 2.61 -3.16
C VAL A 51 -0.97 2.80 -2.99
N PHE A 52 -0.16 1.79 -3.27
CA PHE A 52 1.28 1.81 -2.97
C PHE A 52 2.11 2.54 -4.02
N GLY A 53 1.77 2.47 -5.30
CA GLY A 53 2.53 3.09 -6.38
C GLY A 53 2.25 4.58 -6.57
N VAL A 54 1.01 5.01 -6.34
CA VAL A 54 0.59 6.40 -6.61
C VAL A 54 0.30 7.15 -5.33
N MET A 55 -0.67 6.68 -4.55
CA MET A 55 -1.22 7.42 -3.43
C MET A 55 -0.18 7.68 -2.34
N TYR A 56 0.57 6.67 -1.90
CA TYR A 56 1.63 6.88 -0.90
C TYR A 56 2.67 7.91 -1.38
N ASN A 57 3.12 7.81 -2.62
CA ASN A 57 4.09 8.74 -3.19
C ASN A 57 3.50 10.17 -3.28
N ALA A 58 2.25 10.30 -3.72
CA ALA A 58 1.53 11.58 -3.76
C ALA A 58 1.42 12.23 -2.37
N LEU A 59 0.95 11.47 -1.37
CA LEU A 59 0.73 11.98 -0.01
C LEU A 59 2.02 12.42 0.68
N TRP A 60 3.09 11.65 0.55
CA TRP A 60 4.31 11.89 1.32
C TRP A 60 5.32 12.81 0.62
N ASN A 61 5.34 12.85 -0.72
CA ASN A 61 6.34 13.62 -1.47
C ASN A 61 5.79 14.86 -2.18
N TYR A 62 4.48 14.91 -2.46
CA TYR A 62 3.90 16.01 -3.24
C TYR A 62 2.87 16.83 -2.46
N PHE A 63 2.18 16.24 -1.49
CA PHE A 63 1.24 16.98 -0.64
C PHE A 63 1.94 17.62 0.56
N THR A 64 1.58 18.86 0.86
CA THR A 64 2.08 19.67 1.99
C THR A 64 1.19 19.55 3.22
N LEU A 65 0.46 18.44 3.34
CA LEU A 65 -0.47 18.20 4.44
C LEU A 65 0.29 17.98 5.76
N LYS A 66 -0.39 18.27 6.88
CA LYS A 66 0.15 17.94 8.21
C LYS A 66 0.32 16.42 8.34
N PRO A 67 1.36 15.92 9.04
CA PRO A 67 1.64 14.49 9.17
C PRO A 67 0.45 13.64 9.67
N ILE A 68 -0.38 14.20 10.56
CA ILE A 68 -1.59 13.56 11.08
C ILE A 68 -2.57 13.20 9.95
N TRP A 69 -2.77 14.11 9.00
CA TRP A 69 -3.65 13.86 7.86
C TRP A 69 -3.07 12.84 6.91
N ASN A 70 -1.75 12.87 6.68
CA ASN A 70 -1.08 11.86 5.86
C ASN A 70 -1.25 10.46 6.44
N ILE A 71 -1.04 10.31 7.76
CA ILE A 71 -1.23 9.05 8.48
C ILE A 71 -2.68 8.58 8.42
N ALA A 72 -3.64 9.47 8.65
CA ALA A 72 -5.06 9.10 8.64
C ALA A 72 -5.52 8.64 7.25
N ILE A 73 -5.14 9.39 6.20
CA ILE A 73 -5.49 9.06 4.81
C ILE A 73 -4.78 7.77 4.39
N SER A 74 -3.48 7.63 4.63
CA SER A 74 -2.74 6.43 4.25
C SER A 74 -3.27 5.19 4.95
N SER A 75 -3.57 5.26 6.25
CA SER A 75 -4.14 4.14 7.00
C SER A 75 -5.52 3.74 6.47
N THR A 76 -6.35 4.73 6.16
CA THR A 76 -7.72 4.49 5.67
C THR A 76 -7.69 3.83 4.29
N PHE A 77 -6.97 4.40 3.33
CA PHE A 77 -6.89 3.82 1.98
C PHE A 77 -6.13 2.50 1.95
N ASN A 78 -5.14 2.31 2.83
CA ASN A 78 -4.45 1.03 2.94
C ASN A 78 -5.39 -0.09 3.39
N ILE A 79 -6.21 0.15 4.41
CA ILE A 79 -7.21 -0.84 4.84
C ILE A 79 -8.30 -1.01 3.79
N LEU A 80 -8.86 0.08 3.24
CA LEU A 80 -9.90 -0.03 2.20
C LEU A 80 -9.39 -0.77 0.95
N GLY A 81 -8.16 -0.49 0.52
CA GLY A 81 -7.52 -1.19 -0.59
C GLY A 81 -7.28 -2.66 -0.29
N GLY A 82 -6.83 -2.98 0.93
CA GLY A 82 -6.68 -4.35 1.39
C GLY A 82 -8.01 -5.10 1.42
N MET A 83 -9.06 -4.49 1.99
CA MET A 83 -10.41 -5.07 2.06
C MET A 83 -11.01 -5.28 0.67
N ALA A 84 -10.87 -4.32 -0.24
CA ALA A 84 -11.29 -4.47 -1.63
C ALA A 84 -10.51 -5.58 -2.35
N GLY A 85 -9.22 -5.71 -2.08
CA GLY A 85 -8.39 -6.80 -2.60
C GLY A 85 -8.85 -8.17 -2.10
N VAL A 86 -9.16 -8.30 -0.80
CA VAL A 86 -9.71 -9.52 -0.21
C VAL A 86 -11.07 -9.85 -0.81
N TRP A 87 -11.95 -8.85 -0.99
CA TRP A 87 -13.25 -9.06 -1.60
C TRP A 87 -13.16 -9.56 -3.04
N LEU A 88 -12.28 -8.98 -3.86
CA LEU A 88 -12.01 -9.46 -5.21
C LEU A 88 -11.43 -10.88 -5.22
N PHE A 89 -10.65 -11.23 -4.20
CA PHE A 89 -10.08 -12.57 -4.07
C PHE A 89 -11.13 -13.62 -3.68
N SER A 90 -11.93 -13.34 -2.64
CA SER A 90 -12.97 -14.21 -2.12
C SER A 90 -13.95 -13.44 -1.23
N GLU A 91 -15.25 -13.53 -1.55
CA GLU A 91 -16.31 -12.94 -0.74
C GLU A 91 -16.41 -13.58 0.66
N GLU A 92 -16.19 -14.90 0.76
CA GLU A 92 -16.22 -15.61 2.04
C GLU A 92 -15.11 -15.12 2.98
N MET A 93 -13.89 -14.95 2.45
CA MET A 93 -12.78 -14.39 3.23
C MET A 93 -13.05 -12.95 3.63
N PHE A 94 -13.67 -12.16 2.76
CA PHE A 94 -14.06 -10.80 3.08
C PHE A 94 -15.05 -10.76 4.25
N GLN A 95 -16.08 -11.59 4.25
CA GLN A 95 -17.06 -11.62 5.35
C GLN A 95 -16.44 -12.08 6.67
N LEU A 96 -15.45 -12.97 6.64
CA LEU A 96 -14.70 -13.38 7.82
C LEU A 96 -13.84 -12.24 8.41
N ILE A 97 -13.23 -11.43 7.54
CA ILE A 97 -12.25 -10.39 7.92
C ILE A 97 -12.94 -9.05 8.21
N ALA A 98 -14.05 -8.72 7.54
CA ALA A 98 -14.75 -7.44 7.64
C ALA A 98 -15.10 -6.99 9.07
N PRO A 99 -15.55 -7.86 10.00
CA PRO A 99 -15.79 -7.47 11.39
C PRO A 99 -14.56 -6.92 12.11
N TRP A 100 -13.36 -7.31 11.69
CA TRP A 100 -12.09 -6.87 12.27
C TRP A 100 -11.62 -5.52 11.73
N PHE A 101 -12.37 -4.90 10.81
CA PHE A 101 -12.02 -3.61 10.20
C PHE A 101 -11.61 -2.53 11.22
N PRO A 102 -12.36 -2.28 12.32
CA PRO A 102 -11.96 -1.26 13.27
C PRO A 102 -10.61 -1.54 13.93
N GLY A 103 -10.34 -2.80 14.26
CA GLY A 103 -9.07 -3.22 14.86
C GLY A 103 -7.89 -3.09 13.89
N MET A 104 -8.08 -3.53 12.65
CA MET A 104 -7.05 -3.38 11.60
C MET A 104 -6.77 -1.91 11.28
N TRP A 105 -7.81 -1.07 11.26
CA TRP A 105 -7.67 0.37 11.02
C TRP A 105 -6.92 1.06 12.15
N LEU A 106 -7.25 0.78 13.41
CA LEU A 106 -6.53 1.31 14.56
C LEU A 106 -5.07 0.86 14.55
N LEU A 107 -4.81 -0.43 14.31
CA LEU A 107 -3.46 -0.96 14.19
C LEU A 107 -2.67 -0.28 13.07
N SER A 108 -3.32 -0.04 11.92
CA SER A 108 -2.71 0.66 10.80
C SER A 108 -2.27 2.07 11.18
N ILE A 109 -3.09 2.83 11.91
CA ILE A 109 -2.74 4.17 12.39
C ILE A 109 -1.52 4.12 13.31
N VAL A 110 -1.49 3.16 14.25
CA VAL A 110 -0.36 2.99 15.18
C VAL A 110 0.93 2.70 14.40
N LEU A 111 0.89 1.77 13.46
CA LEU A 111 2.06 1.40 12.65
C LEU A 111 2.56 2.57 11.78
N HIS A 112 1.64 3.29 11.11
CA HIS A 112 2.01 4.48 10.34
C HIS A 112 2.61 5.58 11.22
N THR A 113 2.10 5.74 12.44
CA THR A 113 2.64 6.71 13.40
C THR A 113 4.06 6.33 13.82
N ILE A 114 4.31 5.05 14.16
CA ILE A 114 5.65 4.55 14.50
C ILE A 114 6.60 4.74 13.33
N ALA A 115 6.20 4.34 12.12
CA ALA A 115 7.00 4.50 10.91
C ALA A 115 7.34 5.99 10.68
N PHE A 116 6.36 6.89 10.79
CA PHE A 116 6.59 8.32 10.64
C PHE A 116 7.65 8.85 11.62
N TYR A 117 7.53 8.55 12.92
CA TYR A 117 8.52 9.00 13.90
C TYR A 117 9.91 8.42 13.65
N PHE A 118 9.98 7.16 13.22
CA PHE A 118 11.24 6.52 12.89
C PHE A 118 11.92 7.21 11.69
N TYR A 119 11.18 7.45 10.61
CA TYR A 119 11.69 8.17 9.44
C TYR A 119 12.06 9.62 9.74
N ALA A 120 11.23 10.33 10.50
CA ALA A 120 11.50 11.71 10.92
C ALA A 120 12.79 11.82 11.75
N ARG A 121 13.05 10.85 12.63
CA ARG A 121 14.29 10.79 13.42
C ARG A 121 15.52 10.58 12.53
N ILE A 122 15.43 9.73 11.51
CA ILE A 122 16.53 9.50 10.57
C ILE A 122 16.79 10.75 9.73
N ASP A 123 15.74 11.38 9.21
CA ASP A 123 15.86 12.60 8.39
C ASP A 123 16.48 13.76 9.20
N SER A 124 16.05 13.92 10.44
CA SER A 124 16.60 14.94 11.35
C SER A 124 18.09 14.74 11.62
N LYS A 125 18.53 13.48 11.79
CA LYS A 125 19.96 13.17 11.97
C LYS A 125 20.78 13.49 10.73
N LYS A 126 20.29 13.09 9.55
CA LYS A 126 20.97 13.36 8.27
C LYS A 126 21.16 14.86 8.04
N LYS A 127 20.09 15.64 8.25
CA LYS A 127 20.15 17.10 8.09
C LYS A 127 21.11 17.75 9.08
N ALA A 128 21.16 17.27 10.33
CA ALA A 128 22.13 17.76 11.31
C ALA A 128 23.58 17.47 10.90
N GLU A 129 23.86 16.28 10.37
CA GLU A 129 25.19 15.91 9.85
C GLU A 129 25.59 16.72 8.63
N GLU A 130 24.66 16.95 7.68
CA GLU A 130 24.90 17.80 6.51
C GLU A 130 25.20 19.24 6.91
N LEU A 131 24.42 19.80 7.86
CA LEU A 131 24.65 21.16 8.35
C LEU A 131 26.02 21.27 9.04
N ASN A 132 26.38 20.28 9.86
CA ASN A 132 27.68 20.23 10.54
C ASN A 132 28.85 20.08 9.57
N LYS A 133 28.65 19.44 8.40
CA LYS A 133 29.66 19.37 7.34
C LYS A 133 29.83 20.68 6.58
N ILE A 134 28.77 21.47 6.42
CA ILE A 134 28.84 22.79 5.77
C ILE A 134 29.50 23.82 6.69
N LEU A 135 29.29 23.70 8.00
CA LEU A 135 29.82 24.62 9.01
C LEU A 135 31.27 24.35 9.41
N LYS A 136 31.89 23.25 8.93
CA LYS A 136 33.23 22.80 9.31
C LYS A 136 34.18 22.82 8.12
#